data_AF-A0AAV2J4K3-F1
#
_entry.id   AF-A0AAV2J4K3-F1
#
_cell.length_a   1.000
_cell.length_b   1.000
_cell.length_c   1.000
_cell.angle_alpha   90.00
_cell.angle_beta   90.00
_cell.angle_gamma   90.00
#
_symmetry.space_group_name_H-M   'P 1'
#
loop_
_entity.id
_entity.type
_entity.pdbx_description
1 polymer ?
#
loop_
_entity_poly.entity_id
_entity_poly.type
_entity_poly.pdbx_seq_one_letter_code
_entity_poly.pdbx_strand_id
1 'polypeptide(L)'
;MTIVCYGDELESGQGLDEDDELVSGQGPDEDDELESGQGPDEDDELAPGQGPDEDDELESGQGPDEDDELESGQGPDEDDELESGQGPDEDDELESGQGPDEDDELESGQGPDEDDELESGQGPDEDDEHEVELP
;
A
#
# COMPACT_ATOMS: atom_id res chain seq x y z
N MET A 1 -30.51 5.40 -5.04
CA MET A 1 -29.79 6.18 -4.01
C MET A 1 -28.39 5.65 -4.15
N THR A 2 -27.61 6.30 -4.98
CA THR A 2 -26.20 5.96 -5.14
C THR A 2 -25.53 6.56 -3.91
N ILE A 3 -24.97 5.70 -3.07
CA ILE A 3 -23.97 6.13 -2.11
C ILE A 3 -22.73 6.32 -2.98
N VAL A 4 -22.22 7.55 -3.00
CA VAL A 4 -20.89 7.83 -3.51
C VAL A 4 -20.05 7.75 -2.24
N CYS A 5 -19.25 6.70 -2.14
CA CYS A 5 -18.12 6.69 -1.23
C CYS A 5 -17.06 7.61 -1.85
N TYR A 6 -16.34 8.29 -0.98
CA TYR A 6 -15.18 9.11 -1.27
C TYR A 6 -14.17 8.52 -0.27
N GLY A 7 -12.97 8.18 -0.70
CA GLY A 7 -12.03 7.38 0.11
C GLY A 7 -11.69 7.94 1.48
N ASP A 8 -10.99 7.13 2.26
CA ASP A 8 -10.64 7.30 3.66
C ASP A 8 -9.12 7.58 3.79
N GLU A 9 -8.73 8.40 4.78
CA GLU A 9 -7.33 8.80 5.01
C GLU A 9 -7.01 8.59 6.50
N LEU A 10 -5.92 7.87 6.81
CA LEU A 10 -5.45 7.55 8.17
C LEU A 10 -3.99 8.03 8.32
N GLU A 11 -3.75 8.93 9.29
CA GLU A 11 -2.39 9.33 9.69
C GLU A 11 -2.14 8.91 11.15
N SER A 12 -1.08 8.12 11.34
CA SER A 12 -0.61 7.62 12.62
C SER A 12 0.72 8.27 13.03
N GLY A 13 1.31 7.88 14.16
CA GLY A 13 2.58 8.46 14.60
C GLY A 13 3.15 7.84 15.85
N GLN A 14 4.29 8.35 16.32
CA GLN A 14 5.16 7.74 17.34
C GLN A 14 4.51 6.97 18.50
N GLY A 15 4.88 5.71 18.62
CA GLY A 15 4.40 4.68 19.52
C GLY A 15 5.54 3.75 20.02
N LEU A 16 5.17 2.58 20.52
CA LEU A 16 6.11 1.52 20.94
C LEU A 16 5.83 0.21 20.20
N ASP A 17 4.75 0.18 19.45
CA ASP A 17 4.07 -0.92 18.78
C ASP A 17 2.96 -0.15 18.03
N GLU A 18 3.10 0.01 16.72
CA GLU A 18 2.16 0.70 15.85
C GLU A 18 1.49 -0.35 14.95
N ASP A 19 0.17 -0.48 15.07
CA ASP A 19 -0.61 -1.33 14.18
C ASP A 19 -1.71 -0.43 13.58
N ASP A 20 -1.60 -0.05 12.31
CA ASP A 20 -2.60 0.75 11.61
C ASP A 20 -3.23 -0.03 10.44
N GLU A 21 -4.56 0.02 10.37
CA GLU A 21 -5.35 -0.74 9.38
C GLU A 21 -6.42 0.18 8.80
N LEU A 22 -6.41 0.36 7.48
CA LEU A 22 -7.46 1.07 6.74
C LEU A 22 -8.13 0.10 5.77
N VAL A 23 -9.46 -0.03 5.91
CA VAL A 23 -10.28 -0.84 5.01
C VAL A 23 -11.44 -0.02 4.46
N SER A 24 -11.47 0.17 3.15
CA SER A 24 -12.46 0.99 2.47
C SER A 24 -13.54 0.17 1.75
N GLY A 25 -14.38 0.83 0.94
CA GLY A 25 -15.73 0.40 0.57
C GLY A 25 -15.94 0.02 -0.89
N GLN A 26 -17.06 0.48 -1.46
CA GLN A 26 -17.29 0.40 -2.91
C GLN A 26 -17.78 1.76 -3.37
N GLY A 27 -17.10 2.33 -4.34
CA GLY A 27 -17.27 3.72 -4.76
C GLY A 27 -17.24 3.86 -6.29
N PRO A 28 -17.63 5.03 -6.81
CA PRO A 28 -17.40 5.38 -8.20
C PRO A 28 -16.02 6.01 -8.46
N ASP A 29 -15.35 6.49 -7.42
CA ASP A 29 -14.00 7.03 -7.38
C ASP A 29 -13.58 6.81 -5.91
N GLU A 30 -12.52 6.07 -5.61
CA GLU A 30 -12.00 5.85 -4.24
C GLU A 30 -10.53 6.28 -4.23
N ASP A 31 -10.14 7.08 -3.23
CA ASP A 31 -8.76 7.55 -3.03
C ASP A 31 -8.43 7.24 -1.55
N ASP A 32 -7.71 6.16 -1.26
CA ASP A 32 -7.41 5.74 0.13
C ASP A 32 -5.92 5.89 0.47
N GLU A 33 -5.63 6.52 1.61
CA GLU A 33 -4.25 6.84 2.03
C GLU A 33 -4.01 6.40 3.50
N LEU A 34 -2.96 5.63 3.76
CA LEU A 34 -2.48 5.28 5.12
C LEU A 34 -1.02 5.74 5.30
N GLU A 35 -0.78 6.66 6.24
CA GLU A 35 0.56 7.14 6.62
C GLU A 35 0.86 6.73 8.07
N SER A 36 1.94 5.97 8.27
CA SER A 36 2.39 5.50 9.56
C SER A 36 3.68 6.17 10.06
N GLY A 37 4.12 5.73 11.24
CA GLY A 37 4.77 6.57 12.24
C GLY A 37 6.26 6.33 12.42
N GLN A 38 6.65 6.06 13.67
CA GLN A 38 8.01 5.63 14.01
C GLN A 38 7.93 4.83 15.30
N GLY A 39 8.17 3.54 15.17
CA GLY A 39 7.97 2.51 16.17
C GLY A 39 9.22 1.65 16.41
N PRO A 40 9.18 0.76 17.42
CA PRO A 40 10.02 -0.42 17.54
C PRO A 40 9.59 -1.55 16.61
N ASP A 41 8.28 -1.75 16.49
CA ASP A 41 7.60 -2.78 15.72
C ASP A 41 6.44 -2.02 15.03
N GLU A 42 6.37 -2.01 13.69
CA GLU A 42 5.34 -1.34 12.88
C GLU A 42 4.69 -2.36 11.94
N ASP A 43 3.36 -2.49 12.00
CA ASP A 43 2.56 -3.36 11.13
C ASP A 43 1.47 -2.49 10.46
N ASP A 44 1.54 -2.23 9.15
CA ASP A 44 0.58 -1.39 8.43
C ASP A 44 -0.15 -2.14 7.30
N GLU A 45 -1.48 -2.06 7.30
CA GLU A 45 -2.32 -2.74 6.30
C GLU A 45 -3.31 -1.75 5.64
N LEU A 46 -3.21 -1.58 4.31
CA LEU A 46 -4.16 -0.82 3.49
C LEU A 46 -4.91 -1.76 2.54
N ALA A 47 -6.23 -1.90 2.74
CA ALA A 47 -7.10 -2.74 1.92
C ALA A 47 -8.28 -1.93 1.35
N PRO A 48 -8.06 -1.25 0.22
CA PRO A 48 -9.06 -0.41 -0.42
C PRO A 48 -10.14 -1.22 -1.16
N GLY A 49 -10.97 -0.49 -1.89
CA GLY A 49 -12.33 -0.88 -2.19
C GLY A 49 -12.52 -1.64 -3.50
N GLN A 50 -13.57 -1.22 -4.21
CA GLN A 50 -13.79 -1.61 -5.61
C GLN A 50 -14.42 -0.39 -6.28
N GLY A 51 -13.81 0.05 -7.37
CA GLY A 51 -14.04 1.33 -8.01
C GLY A 51 -14.03 1.26 -9.54
N PRO A 52 -14.45 2.34 -10.20
CA PRO A 52 -14.11 2.68 -11.57
C PRO A 52 -12.65 3.15 -11.72
N ASP A 53 -12.26 4.03 -10.81
CA ASP A 53 -10.98 4.72 -10.74
C ASP A 53 -10.59 4.58 -9.25
N GLU A 54 -9.45 3.95 -8.95
CA GLU A 54 -8.92 3.66 -7.61
C GLU A 54 -7.47 4.17 -7.53
N ASP A 55 -7.17 5.02 -6.55
CA ASP A 55 -5.83 5.54 -6.26
C ASP A 55 -5.51 5.21 -4.78
N ASP A 56 -4.57 4.32 -4.51
CA ASP A 56 -4.32 3.80 -3.16
C ASP A 56 -2.84 3.92 -2.75
N GLU A 57 -2.56 4.56 -1.61
CA GLU A 57 -1.19 4.88 -1.15
C GLU A 57 -0.96 4.42 0.31
N LEU A 58 0.04 3.57 0.55
CA LEU A 58 0.54 3.21 1.88
C LEU A 58 1.98 3.75 2.06
N GLU A 59 2.19 4.63 3.04
CA GLU A 59 3.53 5.14 3.43
C GLU A 59 3.82 4.73 4.88
N SER A 60 4.89 3.95 5.10
CA SER A 60 5.30 3.50 6.42
C SER A 60 6.58 4.17 6.95
N GLY A 61 6.76 4.02 8.27
CA GLY A 61 7.60 4.83 9.13
C GLY A 61 9.09 4.49 9.22
N GLN A 62 9.58 4.21 10.43
CA GLN A 62 10.95 3.73 10.68
C GLN A 62 10.95 2.90 11.95
N GLY A 63 11.23 1.62 11.79
CA GLY A 63 11.14 0.56 12.77
C GLY A 63 12.44 -0.27 12.90
N PRO A 64 12.54 -1.03 13.99
CA PRO A 64 13.39 -2.21 14.06
C PRO A 64 12.89 -3.43 13.28
N ASP A 65 11.58 -3.60 13.23
CA ASP A 65 10.85 -4.68 12.57
C ASP A 65 9.62 -3.97 11.90
N GLU A 66 9.49 -4.04 10.58
CA GLU A 66 8.45 -3.38 9.75
C GLU A 66 7.79 -4.42 8.84
N ASP A 67 6.46 -4.52 8.89
CA ASP A 67 5.64 -5.38 8.02
C ASP A 67 4.55 -4.51 7.34
N ASP A 68 4.63 -4.29 6.02
CA ASP A 68 3.69 -3.44 5.28
C ASP A 68 2.95 -4.20 4.17
N GLU A 69 1.61 -4.11 4.15
CA GLU A 69 0.76 -4.79 3.16
C GLU A 69 -0.25 -3.82 2.52
N LEU A 70 -0.23 -3.70 1.18
CA LEU A 70 -1.25 -3.02 0.37
C LEU A 70 -1.96 -4.05 -0.53
N GLU A 71 -3.27 -4.28 -0.33
CA GLU A 71 -4.10 -5.19 -1.15
C GLU A 71 -5.25 -4.43 -1.84
N SER A 72 -5.07 -4.10 -3.11
CA SER A 72 -6.01 -3.26 -3.86
C SER A 72 -7.13 -4.02 -4.59
N GLY A 73 -8.05 -3.22 -5.15
CA GLY A 73 -9.41 -3.58 -5.50
C GLY A 73 -9.64 -4.21 -6.87
N GLN A 74 -10.62 -3.68 -7.62
CA GLN A 74 -10.85 -4.02 -9.04
C GLN A 74 -11.51 -2.81 -9.69
N GLY A 75 -10.79 -2.25 -10.63
CA GLY A 75 -10.99 -0.98 -11.28
C GLY A 75 -10.77 -1.05 -12.79
N PRO A 76 -11.38 -0.13 -13.54
CA PRO A 76 -10.92 0.24 -14.86
C PRO A 76 -9.53 0.86 -14.88
N ASP A 77 -9.29 1.83 -13.99
CA ASP A 77 -8.03 2.55 -13.86
C ASP A 77 -7.62 2.37 -12.38
N GLU A 78 -6.46 1.77 -12.11
CA GLU A 78 -5.92 1.47 -10.77
C GLU A 78 -4.47 1.99 -10.70
N ASP A 79 -4.18 2.83 -9.70
CA ASP A 79 -2.84 3.33 -9.38
C ASP A 79 -2.54 2.96 -7.90
N ASP A 80 -1.58 2.05 -7.66
CA ASP A 80 -1.22 1.57 -6.32
C ASP A 80 0.24 1.88 -5.97
N GLU A 81 0.47 2.52 -4.82
CA GLU A 81 1.82 2.86 -4.33
C GLU A 81 2.04 2.37 -2.87
N LEU A 82 3.08 1.57 -2.66
CA LEU A 82 3.58 1.19 -1.33
C LEU A 82 5.02 1.72 -1.15
N GLU A 83 5.21 2.61 -0.18
CA GLU A 83 6.53 3.12 0.25
C GLU A 83 6.79 2.70 1.70
N SER A 84 7.79 1.85 1.91
CA SER A 84 8.20 1.42 3.25
C SER A 84 9.45 2.14 3.76
N GLY A 85 9.57 2.15 5.08
CA GLY A 85 10.49 2.95 5.86
C GLY A 85 11.95 2.49 5.90
N GLN A 86 12.48 2.27 7.11
CA GLN A 86 13.89 1.93 7.35
C GLN A 86 14.06 1.13 8.64
N GLY A 87 14.48 -0.13 8.47
CA GLY A 87 14.45 -1.16 9.48
C GLY A 87 15.50 -2.27 9.32
N PRO A 88 15.95 -2.87 10.43
CA PRO A 88 16.71 -4.11 10.47
C PRO A 88 16.06 -5.32 9.77
N ASP A 89 14.75 -5.45 9.89
CA ASP A 89 13.97 -6.56 9.36
C ASP A 89 12.71 -5.89 8.74
N GLU A 90 12.56 -5.98 7.41
CA GLU A 90 11.50 -5.34 6.61
C GLU A 90 10.85 -6.41 5.70
N ASP A 91 9.52 -6.53 5.75
CA ASP A 91 8.71 -7.40 4.88
C ASP A 91 7.62 -6.55 4.19
N ASP A 92 7.68 -6.37 2.86
CA ASP A 92 6.75 -5.52 2.09
C ASP A 92 5.96 -6.32 1.04
N GLU A 93 4.63 -6.23 1.04
CA GLU A 93 3.76 -6.88 0.06
C GLU A 93 2.78 -5.88 -0.61
N LEU A 94 2.87 -5.72 -1.93
CA LEU A 94 1.88 -5.00 -2.76
C LEU A 94 1.17 -6.02 -3.67
N GLU A 95 -0.15 -6.21 -3.45
CA GLU A 95 -1.03 -6.98 -4.33
C GLU A 95 -2.06 -6.05 -4.98
N SER A 96 -1.92 -5.79 -6.28
CA SER A 96 -2.89 -4.99 -7.03
C SER A 96 -3.97 -5.82 -7.72
N GLY A 97 -5.09 -5.14 -8.01
CA GLY A 97 -6.34 -5.72 -8.45
C GLY A 97 -6.40 -6.18 -9.91
N GLN A 98 -7.38 -5.69 -10.68
CA GLN A 98 -7.66 -6.17 -12.05
C GLN A 98 -8.33 -5.07 -12.88
N GLY A 99 -7.55 -4.41 -13.73
CA GLY A 99 -7.95 -3.31 -14.59
C GLY A 99 -7.33 -3.30 -16.00
N PRO A 100 -7.95 -2.58 -16.95
CA PRO A 100 -7.39 -2.31 -18.26
C PRO A 100 -6.18 -1.36 -18.26
N ASP A 101 -6.01 -0.53 -17.24
CA ASP A 101 -4.89 0.38 -17.07
C ASP A 101 -4.50 0.27 -15.57
N GLU A 102 -3.37 -0.39 -15.29
CA GLU A 102 -2.85 -0.70 -13.94
C GLU A 102 -1.40 -0.16 -13.86
N ASP A 103 -1.11 0.70 -12.88
CA ASP A 103 0.23 1.21 -12.57
C ASP A 103 0.56 0.90 -11.08
N ASP A 104 1.59 0.09 -10.82
CA ASP A 104 1.97 -0.36 -9.47
C ASP A 104 3.44 -0.01 -9.14
N GLU A 105 3.66 0.63 -8.00
CA GLU A 105 4.98 0.99 -7.48
C GLU A 105 5.20 0.44 -6.06
N LEU A 106 6.24 -0.38 -5.87
CA LEU A 106 6.72 -0.82 -4.55
C LEU A 106 8.15 -0.31 -4.34
N GLU A 107 8.32 0.61 -3.39
CA GLU A 107 9.61 1.11 -2.89
C GLU A 107 9.82 0.62 -1.45
N SER A 108 10.82 -0.25 -1.28
CA SER A 108 11.20 -0.79 0.02
C SER A 108 12.40 -0.07 0.63
N GLY A 109 12.47 -0.11 1.96
CA GLY A 109 13.45 0.55 2.81
C GLY A 109 14.91 0.06 2.73
N GLN A 110 15.63 0.10 3.87
CA GLN A 110 17.00 -0.43 3.94
C GLN A 110 17.22 -1.23 5.24
N GLY A 111 17.42 -2.52 5.06
CA GLY A 111 17.70 -3.50 6.09
C GLY A 111 18.78 -4.54 5.75
N PRO A 112 19.37 -5.20 6.77
CA PRO A 112 20.16 -6.40 6.59
C PRO A 112 19.34 -7.61 6.15
N ASP A 113 18.04 -7.65 6.45
CA ASP A 113 17.09 -8.72 6.12
C ASP A 113 15.81 -8.02 5.58
N GLU A 114 15.62 -8.05 4.25
CA GLU A 114 14.53 -7.41 3.49
C GLU A 114 13.88 -8.49 2.60
N ASP A 115 12.55 -8.61 2.60
CA ASP A 115 11.80 -9.47 1.69
C ASP A 115 10.62 -8.68 1.06
N ASP A 116 10.66 -8.48 -0.25
CA ASP A 116 9.62 -7.70 -0.96
C ASP A 116 8.87 -8.54 -2.02
N GLU A 117 7.56 -8.34 -2.12
CA GLU A 117 6.69 -8.99 -3.09
C GLU A 117 5.73 -7.99 -3.76
N LEU A 118 5.86 -7.81 -5.08
CA LEU A 118 4.89 -7.08 -5.91
C LEU A 118 4.16 -8.10 -6.80
N GLU A 119 2.84 -8.23 -6.62
CA GLU A 119 1.93 -9.01 -7.49
C GLU A 119 0.90 -8.09 -8.13
N SER A 120 1.01 -7.94 -9.47
CA SER A 120 0.06 -7.16 -10.24
C SER A 120 -1.00 -7.98 -10.96
N GLY A 121 -2.11 -7.30 -11.27
CA GLY A 121 -3.32 -7.80 -11.89
C GLY A 121 -3.22 -8.41 -13.29
N GLN A 122 -4.21 -8.17 -14.16
CA GLN A 122 -4.18 -8.63 -15.56
C GLN A 122 -4.72 -7.51 -16.46
N GLY A 123 -3.84 -6.60 -16.86
CA GLY A 123 -4.10 -5.53 -17.80
C GLY A 123 -3.62 -5.78 -19.24
N PRO A 124 -4.21 -5.11 -20.26
CA PRO A 124 -3.62 -4.94 -21.58
C PRO A 124 -2.42 -3.97 -21.58
N ASP A 125 -2.32 -3.09 -20.59
CA ASP A 125 -1.24 -2.13 -20.35
C ASP A 125 -0.91 -2.26 -18.83
N GLU A 126 0.18 -2.99 -18.51
CA GLU A 126 0.70 -3.29 -17.15
C GLU A 126 2.13 -2.70 -17.10
N ASP A 127 2.42 -1.79 -16.17
CA ASP A 127 3.76 -1.21 -15.92
C ASP A 127 4.17 -1.39 -14.44
N ASP A 128 4.52 -2.62 -14.04
CA ASP A 128 5.01 -2.88 -12.65
C ASP A 128 6.50 -2.49 -12.47
N GLU A 129 6.78 -1.63 -11.48
CA GLU A 129 8.12 -1.32 -11.02
C GLU A 129 8.37 -1.66 -9.55
N HIS A 130 9.45 -2.39 -9.34
CA HIS A 130 9.90 -2.83 -8.03
C HIS A 130 11.36 -2.42 -7.84
N GLU A 131 11.61 -1.42 -6.99
CA GLU A 131 12.95 -0.86 -6.73
C GLU A 131 13.51 -1.33 -5.38
N VAL A 132 14.27 -2.43 -5.38
CA VAL A 132 15.07 -2.82 -4.21
C VAL A 132 16.35 -1.95 -4.08
N GLU A 133 16.47 -1.13 -3.03
CA GLU A 133 17.70 -0.37 -2.73
C GLU A 133 18.82 -1.31 -2.22
N LEU A 134 19.57 -1.93 -3.14
CA LEU A 134 20.70 -2.80 -2.76
C LEU A 134 21.75 -2.09 -1.84
N PRO A 135 22.26 -2.75 -0.78
CA PRO A 135 23.15 -2.16 0.24
C PRO A 135 24.60 -1.81 -0.21
#